data_AF-A0A133ZQS8-F1
#
_entry.id   AF-A0A133ZQS8-F1
#
_cell.length_a   1.000
_cell.length_b   1.000
_cell.length_c   1.000
_cell.angle_alpha   90.00
_cell.angle_beta   90.00
_cell.angle_gamma   90.00
#
_symmetry.space_group_name_H-M   'P 1'
#
loop_
_entity.id
_entity.type
_entity.pdbx_description
1 polymer ?
#
loop_
_entity_poly.entity_id
_entity_poly.type
_entity_poly.pdbx_seq_one_letter_code
_entity_poly.pdbx_strand_id
1 'polypeptide(L)'
;MTETLVREFQEETGYHIKGYRDCRAYDVFVEESNRTVHHIMVFYNIDINLEQQDTILEKLEEELNDSSGIYWIDLEELDIKNSSPLILKLKQELSNDKDVLEKVVYKNWEIL
;
A
#
# COMPACT_ATOMS: atom_id res chain seq x y z
N MET A 1 2.49 8.52 12.12
CA MET A 1 2.54 8.05 10.72
C MET A 1 3.68 7.07 10.49
N THR A 2 4.93 7.42 10.77
CA THR A 2 6.06 6.49 10.59
C THR A 2 6.07 5.36 11.62
N GLU A 3 5.56 5.59 12.83
CA GLU A 3 5.32 4.53 13.81
C GLU A 3 4.35 3.46 13.28
N THR A 4 3.24 3.90 12.67
CA THR A 4 2.27 3.01 12.00
C THR A 4 2.94 2.23 10.87
N LEU A 5 3.71 2.88 9.99
CA LEU A 5 4.45 2.19 8.93
C LEU A 5 5.33 1.06 9.47
N VAL A 6 6.11 1.34 10.52
CA VAL A 6 7.05 0.35 11.09
C VAL A 6 6.29 -0.78 11.76
N ARG A 7 5.23 -0.47 12.52
CA ARG A 7 4.40 -1.47 13.21
C ARG A 7 3.67 -2.38 12.22
N GLU A 8 2.85 -1.82 11.34
CA GLU A 8 2.04 -2.59 10.36
C GLU A 8 2.94 -3.45 9.47
N PHE A 9 4.05 -2.88 8.96
CA PHE A 9 4.96 -3.64 8.11
C PHE A 9 5.55 -4.85 8.83
N GLN A 10 5.90 -4.71 10.11
CA GLN A 10 6.40 -5.85 10.90
C GLN A 10 5.29 -6.86 11.21
N GLU A 11 4.10 -6.39 11.57
CA GLU A 11 2.97 -7.26 11.92
C GLU A 11 2.49 -8.06 10.71
N GLU A 12 2.36 -7.44 9.54
CA GLU A 12 1.85 -8.08 8.32
C GLU A 12 2.91 -8.93 7.60
N THR A 13 4.20 -8.59 7.72
CA THR A 13 5.26 -9.23 6.93
C THR A 13 6.31 -10.01 7.74
N GLY A 14 6.41 -9.73 9.04
CA GLY A 14 7.49 -10.21 9.91
C GLY A 14 8.85 -9.57 9.64
N TYR A 15 9.02 -8.79 8.57
CA TYR A 15 10.30 -8.14 8.25
C TYR A 15 10.49 -6.84 9.01
N HIS A 16 11.75 -6.48 9.21
CA HIS A 16 12.14 -5.23 9.84
C HIS A 16 12.58 -4.18 8.81
N ILE A 17 12.18 -2.93 9.03
CA ILE A 17 12.66 -1.78 8.25
C ILE A 17 14.00 -1.32 8.82
N LYS A 18 15.05 -1.29 8.00
CA LYS A 18 16.37 -0.71 8.33
C LYS A 18 16.38 0.81 8.18
N GLY A 19 15.60 1.32 7.25
CA GLY A 19 15.46 2.75 6.97
C GLY A 19 14.30 3.01 6.02
N TYR A 20 13.76 4.22 6.07
CA TYR A 20 12.71 4.69 5.18
C TYR A 20 13.02 6.11 4.73
N ARG A 21 12.68 6.43 3.48
CA ARG A 21 12.93 7.73 2.85
C ARG A 21 11.85 8.09 1.84
N ASP A 22 11.95 9.29 1.29
CA ASP A 22 11.11 9.80 0.21
C ASP A 22 9.61 9.74 0.55
N CYS A 23 9.18 10.47 1.59
CA CYS A 23 7.76 10.58 1.94
C CYS A 23 6.98 11.29 0.83
N ARG A 24 6.00 10.60 0.24
CA ARG A 24 5.16 11.12 -0.86
C ARG A 24 3.70 10.85 -0.54
N ALA A 25 2.85 11.87 -0.69
CA ALA A 25 1.43 11.75 -0.39
C ALA A 25 0.60 11.97 -1.65
N TYR A 26 -0.42 11.12 -1.84
CA TYR A 26 -1.35 11.20 -2.95
C TYR A 26 -2.76 10.87 -2.47
N ASP A 27 -3.74 11.15 -3.32
CA ASP A 27 -5.12 10.82 -3.07
C ASP A 27 -5.85 10.31 -4.32
N VAL A 28 -6.92 9.57 -4.07
CA VAL A 28 -7.86 9.07 -5.09
C VAL A 28 -9.27 9.04 -4.52
N PHE A 29 -10.26 9.14 -5.40
CA PHE A 29 -11.66 8.91 -5.06
C PHE A 29 -12.09 7.55 -5.60
N VAL A 30 -12.76 6.75 -4.77
CA VAL A 30 -13.31 5.46 -5.16
C VAL A 30 -14.83 5.50 -4.96
N GLU A 31 -15.60 5.29 -6.03
CA GLU A 31 -17.04 5.11 -5.95
C GLU A 31 -17.37 3.66 -5.61
N GLU A 32 -17.85 3.45 -4.38
CA GLU A 32 -18.45 2.23 -3.89
C GLU A 32 -19.98 2.31 -4.04
N SER A 33 -20.68 1.17 -3.93
CA SER A 33 -22.09 1.01 -4.31
C SER A 33 -23.06 2.11 -3.85
N ASN A 34 -22.80 2.79 -2.72
CA ASN A 34 -23.63 3.89 -2.22
C ASN A 34 -22.84 5.08 -1.65
N ARG A 35 -21.52 5.18 -1.88
CA ARG A 35 -20.69 6.26 -1.34
C ARG A 35 -19.44 6.46 -2.18
N THR A 36 -18.89 7.67 -2.12
CA THR A 36 -17.54 7.94 -2.62
C THR A 36 -16.60 8.03 -1.43
N VAL A 37 -15.58 7.18 -1.41
CA VAL A 37 -14.53 7.20 -0.39
C VAL A 37 -13.33 7.98 -0.93
N HIS A 38 -12.85 8.94 -0.15
CA HIS A 38 -11.62 9.67 -0.45
C HIS A 38 -10.46 8.98 0.27
N HIS A 39 -9.61 8.30 -0.50
CA HIS A 39 -8.44 7.63 0.03
C HIS A 39 -7.25 8.56 -0.08
N ILE A 40 -6.60 8.82 1.05
CA ILE A 40 -5.31 9.52 1.13
C ILE A 40 -4.27 8.48 1.52
N MET A 41 -3.17 8.45 0.77
CA MET A 41 -2.11 7.47 0.93
C MET A 41 -0.76 8.15 1.01
N VAL A 42 0.14 7.57 1.80
CA VAL A 42 1.51 8.04 1.94
C VAL A 42 2.47 6.90 1.67
N PHE A 43 3.34 7.08 0.69
CA PHE A 43 4.38 6.14 0.31
C PHE A 43 5.71 6.50 0.94
N TYR A 44 6.48 5.45 1.23
CA TYR A 44 7.87 5.53 1.64
C TYR A 44 8.67 4.50 0.85
N ASN A 45 9.88 4.86 0.45
CA ASN A 45 10.86 3.88 -0.01
C ASN A 45 11.53 3.28 1.22
N ILE A 46 11.49 1.96 1.37
CA ILE A 46 12.00 1.26 2.55
C ILE A 46 13.18 0.35 2.20
N ASP A 47 14.17 0.30 3.09
CA ASP A 47 15.26 -0.68 3.05
C ASP A 47 14.92 -1.80 4.04
N ILE A 48 14.76 -3.04 3.55
CA ILE A 48 14.25 -4.17 4.33
C ILE A 48 15.41 -5.03 4.88
N ASN A 49 15.29 -5.51 6.11
CA ASN A 49 16.17 -6.53 6.65
C ASN A 49 15.74 -7.94 6.23
N LEU A 50 16.24 -8.42 5.09
CA LEU A 50 15.90 -9.77 4.60
C LEU A 50 16.51 -10.92 5.44
N GLU A 51 17.47 -10.63 6.33
CA GLU A 51 18.10 -11.64 7.18
C GLU A 51 17.26 -12.00 8.42
N GLN A 52 16.26 -11.19 8.75
CA GLN A 52 15.41 -11.39 9.91
C GLN A 52 13.95 -11.29 9.51
N GLN A 53 13.21 -12.37 9.76
CA GLN A 53 11.77 -12.43 9.62
C GLN A 53 11.18 -13.09 10.85
N ASP A 54 10.37 -12.34 11.58
CA ASP A 54 9.65 -12.85 12.73
C ASP A 54 8.44 -13.69 12.28
N THR A 55 7.96 -14.56 13.18
CA THR A 55 6.71 -15.30 12.95
C THR A 55 5.54 -14.32 12.94
N ILE A 56 4.78 -14.31 11.85
CA ILE A 56 3.54 -13.54 11.72
C ILE A 56 2.48 -14.15 12.63
N LEU A 57 1.90 -13.32 13.51
CA LEU A 57 0.86 -13.74 14.45
C LEU A 57 -0.52 -13.40 13.89
N GLU A 58 -1.48 -14.32 13.97
CA GLU A 58 -2.88 -14.07 13.59
C GLU A 58 -3.59 -13.10 14.56
N LYS A 59 -3.12 -13.05 15.81
CA LYS A 59 -3.69 -12.20 16.87
C LYS A 59 -2.61 -11.27 17.41
N LEU A 60 -2.83 -9.98 17.23
CA LEU A 60 -2.02 -8.88 17.74
C LEU A 60 -2.59 -8.38 19.08
N GLU A 61 -1.95 -7.41 19.71
CA GLU A 61 -2.35 -6.95 21.05
C GLU A 61 -3.78 -6.39 21.08
N GLU A 62 -4.16 -5.61 20.07
CA GLU A 62 -5.46 -4.92 20.01
C GLU A 62 -6.34 -5.37 18.84
N GLU A 63 -5.79 -6.11 17.87
CA GLU A 63 -6.50 -6.50 16.64
C GLU A 63 -6.09 -7.88 16.11
N LEU A 64 -6.82 -8.34 15.08
CA LEU A 64 -6.41 -9.51 14.30
C LEU A 64 -5.57 -9.03 13.14
N ASN A 65 -4.54 -9.80 12.81
CA ASN A 65 -3.79 -9.56 11.59
C ASN A 65 -4.70 -9.85 10.39
N ASP A 66 -4.94 -8.83 9.57
CA ASP A 66 -5.83 -8.88 8.42
C ASP A 66 -5.08 -9.06 7.09
N SER A 67 -3.76 -9.24 7.13
CA SER A 67 -2.95 -9.58 5.97
C SER A 67 -3.24 -11.00 5.46
N SER A 68 -3.26 -11.14 4.14
CA SER A 68 -3.35 -12.44 3.45
C SER A 68 -1.97 -13.05 3.13
N GLY A 69 -0.90 -12.51 3.73
CA GLY A 69 0.48 -12.91 3.51
C GLY A 69 1.24 -11.99 2.55
N ILE A 70 2.43 -12.44 2.11
CA ILE A 70 3.39 -11.60 1.39
C ILE A 70 3.78 -12.26 0.08
N TYR A 71 3.85 -11.47 -0.99
CA TYR A 71 4.36 -11.90 -2.28
C TYR A 71 5.27 -10.83 -2.87
N TRP A 72 6.34 -11.27 -3.54
CA TRP A 72 7.16 -10.41 -4.39
C TRP A 72 6.66 -10.56 -5.83
N ILE A 73 6.17 -9.46 -6.40
CA ILE A 73 5.61 -9.41 -7.75
C ILE A 73 6.26 -8.28 -8.53
N ASP A 74 6.45 -8.48 -9.84
CA ASP A 74 6.91 -7.40 -10.72
C ASP A 74 5.79 -6.36 -10.84
N LEU A 75 6.15 -5.08 -10.66
CA LEU A 75 5.20 -3.98 -10.77
C LEU A 75 4.54 -3.92 -12.17
N GLU A 76 5.19 -4.44 -13.20
CA GLU A 76 4.62 -4.51 -14.55
C GLU A 76 3.46 -5.52 -14.68
N GLU A 77 3.38 -6.53 -13.81
CA GLU A 77 2.26 -7.49 -13.78
C GLU A 77 0.99 -6.92 -13.12
N LEU A 78 1.12 -5.77 -12.45
CA LEU A 78 0.04 -5.12 -11.71
C LEU A 78 -0.69 -4.10 -12.59
N ASP A 79 -2.01 -4.26 -12.72
CA ASP A 79 -2.88 -3.41 -13.52
C ASP A 79 -4.22 -3.13 -12.83
N ILE A 80 -5.10 -2.40 -13.53
CA ILE A 80 -6.39 -1.98 -13.00
C ILE A 80 -7.33 -3.15 -12.64
N LYS A 81 -7.08 -4.36 -13.15
CA LYS A 81 -7.93 -5.53 -12.92
C LYS A 81 -7.50 -6.36 -11.72
N ASN A 82 -6.27 -6.21 -11.25
CA ASN A 82 -5.70 -7.05 -10.19
C ASN A 82 -5.04 -6.27 -9.04
N SER A 83 -5.03 -4.94 -9.08
CA SER A 83 -4.28 -4.10 -8.14
C SER A 83 -5.09 -2.93 -7.63
N SER A 84 -4.98 -2.63 -6.34
CA SER A 84 -5.70 -1.50 -5.74
C SER A 84 -5.32 -0.14 -6.36
N PRO A 85 -6.18 0.89 -6.21
CA PRO A 85 -5.89 2.25 -6.67
C PRO A 85 -4.57 2.84 -6.15
N LEU A 86 -4.11 2.36 -4.98
CA LEU A 86 -2.82 2.70 -4.38
C LEU A 86 -1.66 2.32 -5.32
N ILE A 87 -1.62 1.06 -5.78
CA ILE A 87 -0.58 0.57 -6.67
C ILE A 87 -0.60 1.31 -8.02
N LEU A 88 -1.79 1.60 -8.55
CA LEU A 88 -1.92 2.36 -9.79
C LEU A 88 -1.35 3.78 -9.66
N LYS A 89 -1.57 4.43 -8.51
CA LYS A 89 -1.01 5.75 -8.22
C LYS A 89 0.53 5.69 -8.10
N LEU A 90 1.08 4.64 -7.48
CA LEU A 90 2.53 4.40 -7.47
C LEU A 90 3.10 4.22 -8.89
N LYS A 91 2.40 3.48 -9.76
CA LYS A 91 2.83 3.32 -11.17
C LYS A 91 2.85 4.66 -11.92
N GLN A 92 1.85 5.51 -11.71
CA GLN A 92 1.82 6.86 -12.28
C GLN A 92 2.99 7.73 -11.80
N GLU A 93 3.34 7.65 -10.51
CA GLU A 93 4.52 8.34 -10.00
C GLU A 93 5.79 7.87 -10.72
N LEU A 94 6.03 6.55 -10.75
CA LEU A 94 7.27 5.98 -11.26
C LEU A 94 7.44 6.20 -12.77
N SER A 95 6.33 6.35 -13.52
CA SER A 95 6.36 6.73 -14.94
C SER A 95 6.62 8.22 -15.17
N ASN A 96 6.77 9.03 -14.11
CA ASN A 96 6.84 10.49 -14.14
C ASN A 96 5.63 11.11 -14.88
N ASP A 97 4.44 10.56 -14.64
CA ASP A 97 3.21 11.08 -15.20
C ASP A 97 2.99 12.52 -14.71
N LYS A 98 2.70 13.43 -15.64
CA LYS A 98 2.45 14.84 -15.34
C LYS A 98 1.16 15.03 -14.57
N ASP A 99 0.23 14.09 -14.70
CA ASP A 99 -1.10 14.15 -14.10
C ASP A 99 -1.15 13.39 -12.77
N VAL A 100 0.00 13.01 -12.18
CA VAL A 100 0.06 12.24 -10.92
C VAL A 100 -0.65 12.93 -9.75
N LEU A 101 -0.67 14.27 -9.74
CA LEU A 101 -1.35 15.09 -8.73
C LEU A 101 -2.79 15.46 -9.10
N GLU A 102 -3.23 15.12 -10.32
CA GLU A 102 -4.59 15.41 -10.74
C GLU A 102 -5.59 14.48 -10.04
N LYS A 103 -6.82 14.97 -9.91
CA LYS A 103 -7.91 14.21 -9.30
C LYS A 103 -8.22 12.97 -10.13
N VAL A 104 -8.09 11.80 -9.51
CA VAL A 104 -8.51 10.51 -10.11
C VAL A 104 -9.75 9.98 -9.40
N VAL A 105 -10.73 9.52 -10.19
CA VAL A 105 -11.95 8.87 -9.70
C VAL A 105 -12.06 7.47 -10.31
N TYR A 106 -12.04 6.45 -9.47
CA TYR A 106 -12.28 5.06 -9.87
C TYR A 106 -13.74 4.71 -9.63
N LYS A 107 -14.43 4.27 -10.69
CA LYS A 107 -15.86 3.92 -10.65
C LYS A 107 -16.05 2.41 -10.61
N ASN A 108 -16.97 1.94 -9.77
CA ASN A 108 -17.27 0.51 -9.61
C ASN A 108 -16.01 -0.32 -9.33
N TRP A 109 -15.16 0.18 -8.44
CA TRP A 109 -13.97 -0.56 -8.04
C TRP A 109 -14.38 -1.77 -7.22
N GLU A 110 -14.15 -2.97 -7.75
CA GLU A 110 -14.35 -4.22 -7.01
C GLU A 110 -13.03 -4.59 -6.33
N ILE A 111 -13.05 -4.64 -5.00
CA ILE A 111 -11.96 -5.24 -4.22
C ILE A 111 -12.13 -6.75 -4.37
N LEU A 112 -11.18 -7.41 -5.03
CA LEU A 112 -11.11 -8.88 -5.14
C LEU A 112 -10.84 -9.51 -3.77
#